data_AF-A0A9P0T4W4-F1
#
_entry.id   AF-A0A9P0T4W4-F1
#
_cell.length_a   1.000
_cell.length_b   1.000
_cell.length_c   1.000
_cell.angle_alpha   90.00
_cell.angle_beta   90.00
_cell.angle_gamma   90.00
#
_symmetry.space_group_name_H-M   'P 1'
#
loop_
_entity.id
_entity.type
_entity.pdbx_description
1 polymer ?
#
loop_
_entity_poly.entity_id
_entity_poly.type
_entity_poly.pdbx_seq_one_letter_code
_entity_poly.pdbx_strand_id
1 'polypeptide(L)'
;MHYGSLLNDLFNNNIYALLQAHDVVAREVYGEESLRASPPPVNGRAPQATEDEEDTEPEFENVTRVRLVQFQKNTDEPMGITLKLADDGRCIVARIMHGGMIHRQATLHVGDEIKEINGTPVANQSVAQLQRMLREARGSVTFKIVPSYRSAPPPCEIFVRAQFDYDPLEDELIPCAQAGIAFTTGDILQIISKDDSHWWQARKDASGGSAGLIPSPELQEWRAACAAAEKSNTDQGADGCVSHTDGCENTVNCSIFGRKKKQAKDKYLAKHNAVFDQLDVVTYEEVVKLPTFQRKTIVLLGAHGVGRRHIKNTLISRHPDLYAYPIPHTTRPPRADEENGRHYYFVSHDEMMADIAANEYLEYGTHEDAMYGTKLETIRRIHSERRIAILDVEPQALKILRTAEFAPYVVFIAAPPLNNVADYDGSLEVLVRESEQLRRTYGHYFDLSIVNNDIDDTLAQLEAALGRLRSTPQWVPVCWVY
;
A
#
# COMPACT_ATOMS: atom_id res chain seq x y z
N MET A 1 -56.02 15.20 -2.98
CA MET A 1 -55.02 16.14 -3.51
C MET A 1 -54.01 16.58 -2.44
N HIS A 2 -53.24 15.67 -1.81
CA HIS A 2 -52.28 16.09 -0.76
C HIS A 2 -50.92 15.36 -0.74
N TYR A 3 -50.61 14.51 -1.71
CA TYR A 3 -49.29 13.86 -1.79
C TYR A 3 -48.34 14.49 -2.83
N GLY A 4 -48.83 15.29 -3.77
CA GLY A 4 -48.00 15.95 -4.79
C GLY A 4 -47.26 17.20 -4.32
N SER A 5 -47.80 17.95 -3.35
CA SER A 5 -47.15 19.19 -2.87
C SER A 5 -45.96 18.91 -1.95
N LEU A 6 -46.04 17.86 -1.11
CA LEU A 6 -44.96 17.46 -0.20
C LEU A 6 -43.69 17.00 -0.93
N LEU A 7 -43.83 16.29 -2.06
CA LEU A 7 -42.69 15.86 -2.87
C LEU A 7 -42.01 17.03 -3.61
N ASN A 8 -42.80 18.01 -4.08
CA ASN A 8 -42.26 19.22 -4.69
C ASN A 8 -41.58 20.14 -3.68
N ASP A 9 -42.10 20.24 -2.45
CA ASP A 9 -41.46 21.02 -1.38
C ASP A 9 -40.18 20.33 -0.86
N LEU A 10 -40.14 19.00 -0.82
CA LEU A 10 -38.92 18.23 -0.47
C LEU A 10 -37.84 18.33 -1.56
N PHE A 11 -38.21 18.30 -2.84
CA PHE A 11 -37.24 18.44 -3.94
C PHE A 11 -36.71 19.87 -4.07
N ASN A 12 -37.58 20.88 -3.98
CA ASN A 12 -37.18 22.28 -4.13
C ASN A 12 -36.32 22.77 -2.97
N ASN A 13 -36.60 22.35 -1.73
CA ASN A 13 -35.76 22.72 -0.58
C ASN A 13 -34.37 22.08 -0.65
N ASN A 14 -34.26 20.85 -1.19
CA ASN A 14 -32.97 20.19 -1.38
C ASN A 14 -32.13 20.84 -2.49
N ILE A 15 -32.76 21.31 -3.56
CA ILE A 15 -32.07 22.04 -4.62
C ILE A 15 -31.60 23.42 -4.12
N TYR A 16 -32.43 24.12 -3.34
CA TYR A 16 -32.03 25.40 -2.74
C TYR A 16 -30.89 25.24 -1.74
N ALA A 17 -30.94 24.20 -0.90
CA ALA A 17 -29.86 23.88 0.03
C ALA A 17 -28.57 23.48 -0.69
N LEU A 18 -28.67 22.73 -1.79
CA LEU A 18 -27.52 22.35 -2.62
C LEU A 18 -26.90 23.58 -3.31
N LEU A 19 -27.72 24.49 -3.83
CA LEU A 19 -27.25 25.75 -4.42
C LEU A 19 -26.62 26.65 -3.34
N GLN A 20 -27.18 26.71 -2.14
CA GLN A 20 -26.57 27.44 -1.03
C GLN A 20 -25.24 26.84 -0.59
N ALA A 21 -25.13 25.51 -0.49
CA ALA A 21 -23.89 24.84 -0.15
C ALA A 21 -22.83 25.07 -1.24
N HIS A 22 -23.24 25.00 -2.51
CA HIS A 22 -22.40 25.33 -3.65
C HIS A 22 -21.91 26.79 -3.59
N ASP A 23 -22.79 27.75 -3.29
CA ASP A 23 -22.44 29.18 -3.22
C ASP A 23 -21.55 29.52 -2.01
N VAL A 24 -21.69 28.79 -0.90
CA VAL A 24 -20.81 28.90 0.27
C VAL A 24 -19.41 28.38 -0.07
N VAL A 25 -19.32 27.21 -0.69
CA VAL A 25 -18.03 26.62 -1.14
C VAL A 25 -17.39 27.51 -2.21
N ALA A 26 -18.18 28.04 -3.16
CA ALA A 26 -17.68 28.96 -4.18
C ALA A 26 -17.14 30.27 -3.57
N ARG A 27 -17.75 30.79 -2.50
CA ARG A 27 -17.24 31.95 -1.76
C ARG A 27 -15.92 31.68 -1.05
N GLU A 28 -15.77 30.51 -0.44
CA GLU A 28 -14.53 30.12 0.25
C GLU A 28 -13.36 29.93 -0.73
N VAL A 29 -13.64 29.44 -1.94
CA VAL A 29 -12.60 29.13 -2.94
C VAL A 29 -12.26 30.34 -3.83
N TYR A 30 -13.24 31.18 -4.18
CA TYR A 30 -13.07 32.22 -5.21
C TYR A 30 -13.28 33.67 -4.72
N GLY A 31 -13.67 33.90 -3.46
CA GLY A 31 -13.87 35.23 -2.87
C GLY A 31 -15.19 35.93 -3.28
N GLU A 32 -15.51 37.07 -2.64
CA GLU A 32 -16.84 37.72 -2.77
C GLU A 32 -17.20 38.23 -4.16
N GLU A 33 -16.23 38.44 -5.07
CA GLU A 33 -16.49 38.96 -6.42
C GLU A 33 -17.09 37.93 -7.40
N SER A 34 -17.09 36.64 -7.04
CA SER A 34 -17.59 35.55 -7.90
C SER A 34 -19.11 35.53 -8.12
N LEU A 35 -19.89 36.34 -7.38
CA LEU A 35 -21.36 36.37 -7.46
C LEU A 35 -21.93 37.30 -8.55
N ARG A 36 -21.07 38.00 -9.32
CA ARG A 36 -21.52 38.90 -10.41
C ARG A 36 -21.35 38.28 -11.80
N ALA A 37 -22.02 37.17 -12.06
CA ALA A 37 -22.32 36.77 -13.43
C ALA A 37 -23.69 37.34 -13.83
N SER A 38 -23.70 38.53 -14.45
CA SER A 38 -24.91 39.06 -15.07
C SER A 38 -25.27 38.19 -16.29
N PRO A 39 -26.52 37.73 -16.48
CA PRO A 39 -26.91 37.10 -17.74
C PRO A 39 -26.80 38.14 -18.87
N PRO A 40 -26.48 37.74 -20.11
CA PRO A 40 -26.37 38.67 -21.23
C PRO A 40 -27.74 39.33 -21.52
N PRO A 41 -27.77 40.59 -22.00
CA PRO A 41 -29.01 41.30 -22.25
C PRO A 41 -29.77 40.68 -23.44
N VAL A 42 -31.02 40.29 -23.19
CA VAL A 42 -31.96 39.87 -24.24
C VAL A 42 -32.42 41.11 -25.00
N ASN A 43 -31.78 41.38 -26.15
CA ASN A 43 -32.31 42.33 -27.12
C ASN A 43 -33.38 41.62 -27.97
N GLY A 44 -34.65 41.97 -27.75
CA GLY A 44 -35.75 41.47 -28.60
C GLY A 44 -37.11 41.99 -28.15
N ARG A 45 -37.50 43.13 -28.72
CA ARG A 45 -38.78 43.82 -28.55
C ARG A 45 -39.93 42.95 -29.09
N ALA A 46 -40.88 42.54 -28.25
CA ALA A 46 -42.16 41.99 -28.71
C ALA A 46 -42.98 43.10 -29.41
N PRO A 47 -43.80 42.77 -30.43
CA PRO A 47 -45.16 42.38 -30.07
C PRO A 47 -45.86 41.34 -30.99
N GLN A 48 -46.81 40.68 -30.32
CA GLN A 48 -48.10 40.16 -30.78
C GLN A 48 -48.17 38.82 -31.52
N ALA A 49 -49.11 38.04 -30.99
CA ALA A 49 -49.46 36.67 -31.31
C ALA A 49 -50.25 36.56 -32.63
N THR A 50 -49.90 35.54 -33.39
CA THR A 50 -50.84 34.76 -34.18
C THR A 50 -50.45 33.29 -34.05
N GLU A 51 -51.45 32.48 -33.72
CA GLU A 51 -51.39 31.02 -33.63
C GLU A 51 -51.16 30.41 -35.01
N ASP A 52 -50.72 29.15 -35.01
CA ASP A 52 -50.48 28.23 -36.14
C ASP A 52 -49.08 28.28 -36.77
N GLU A 53 -48.24 27.27 -36.47
CA GLU A 53 -47.72 26.31 -37.46
C GLU A 53 -46.68 25.34 -36.85
N GLU A 54 -47.01 24.05 -36.96
CA GLU A 54 -46.19 22.84 -37.05
C GLU A 54 -44.88 22.67 -36.25
N ASP A 55 -44.90 21.68 -35.36
CA ASP A 55 -43.75 21.00 -34.76
C ASP A 55 -42.72 20.60 -35.83
N THR A 56 -41.64 21.37 -35.93
CA THR A 56 -40.37 20.84 -36.40
C THR A 56 -39.35 21.19 -35.32
N GLU A 57 -39.04 20.22 -34.45
CA GLU A 57 -37.86 20.34 -33.60
C GLU A 57 -36.64 20.52 -34.52
N PRO A 58 -35.88 21.63 -34.42
CA PRO A 58 -34.59 21.67 -35.06
C PRO A 58 -33.73 20.61 -34.37
N GLU A 59 -33.30 19.59 -35.13
CA GLU A 59 -32.20 18.73 -34.71
C GLU A 59 -31.04 19.63 -34.31
N PHE A 60 -30.82 19.78 -33.01
CA PHE A 60 -29.59 20.34 -32.49
C PHE A 60 -28.49 19.34 -32.84
N GLU A 61 -27.93 19.45 -34.04
CA GLU A 61 -26.63 18.89 -34.35
C GLU A 61 -25.69 19.37 -33.24
N ASN A 62 -25.25 18.45 -32.39
CA ASN A 62 -24.25 18.71 -31.37
C ASN A 62 -22.99 19.22 -32.08
N VAL A 63 -22.82 20.54 -32.16
CA VAL A 63 -21.62 21.19 -32.68
C VAL A 63 -20.47 20.80 -31.75
N THR A 64 -19.82 19.68 -32.07
CA THR A 64 -18.65 19.20 -31.37
C THR A 64 -17.51 20.15 -31.72
N ARG A 65 -17.25 21.10 -30.81
CA ARG A 65 -16.15 22.07 -30.97
C ARG A 65 -14.83 21.32 -31.05
N VAL A 66 -14.27 21.28 -32.26
CA VAL A 66 -12.96 20.70 -32.52
C VAL A 66 -11.88 21.73 -32.21
N ARG A 67 -10.82 21.31 -31.51
CA ARG A 67 -9.63 22.11 -31.21
C ARG A 67 -8.42 21.53 -31.94
N LEU A 68 -7.61 22.41 -32.53
CA LEU A 68 -6.28 22.06 -33.02
C LEU A 68 -5.26 22.32 -31.91
N VAL A 69 -4.50 21.29 -31.58
CA VAL A 69 -3.46 21.32 -30.55
C VAL A 69 -2.14 21.06 -31.23
N GLN A 70 -1.17 21.95 -31.06
CA GLN A 70 0.15 21.84 -31.66
C GLN A 70 1.20 21.84 -30.55
N PHE A 71 2.17 20.94 -30.69
CA PHE A 71 3.28 20.84 -29.74
C PHE A 71 4.56 20.35 -30.42
N GLN A 72 5.69 20.60 -29.76
CA GLN A 72 7.02 20.26 -30.27
C GLN A 72 7.56 18.98 -29.64
N LYS A 73 7.89 18.00 -30.48
CA LYS A 73 8.55 16.74 -30.12
C LYS A 73 9.97 16.73 -30.69
N ASN A 74 10.91 17.29 -29.91
CA ASN A 74 12.31 17.46 -30.30
C ASN A 74 13.23 16.34 -29.82
N THR A 75 12.72 15.43 -28.98
CA THR A 75 13.47 14.33 -28.36
C THR A 75 12.87 12.99 -28.78
N ASP A 76 13.66 11.92 -28.63
CA ASP A 76 13.18 10.54 -28.75
C ASP A 76 12.35 10.09 -27.52
N GLU A 77 12.14 11.00 -26.56
CA GLU A 77 11.24 10.79 -25.43
C GLU A 77 9.81 10.48 -25.93
N PRO A 78 9.14 9.48 -25.35
CA PRO A 78 7.73 9.26 -25.63
C PRO A 78 6.89 10.47 -25.20
N MET A 79 5.74 10.66 -25.86
CA MET A 79 4.84 11.78 -25.57
C MET A 79 4.22 11.70 -24.16
N GLY A 80 4.24 10.51 -23.55
CA GLY A 80 3.67 10.27 -22.23
C GLY A 80 2.14 10.23 -22.25
N ILE A 81 1.53 9.67 -23.30
CA ILE A 81 0.09 9.46 -23.38
C ILE A 81 -0.21 8.01 -23.73
N THR A 82 -1.34 7.49 -23.24
CA THR A 82 -1.92 6.23 -23.72
C THR A 82 -3.24 6.52 -24.41
N LEU A 83 -3.51 5.79 -25.49
CA LEU A 83 -4.73 5.93 -26.27
C LEU A 83 -5.58 4.66 -26.11
N LYS A 84 -6.88 4.83 -25.95
CA LYS A 84 -7.87 3.75 -25.97
C LYS A 84 -8.71 3.91 -27.24
N LEU A 85 -8.88 2.80 -27.96
CA LEU A 85 -9.89 2.70 -29.01
C LEU A 85 -11.20 2.24 -28.35
N ALA A 86 -12.24 3.05 -28.47
CA ALA A 86 -13.59 2.68 -28.04
C ALA A 86 -14.26 1.76 -29.08
N ASP A 87 -15.31 1.04 -28.66
CA ASP A 87 -16.02 0.06 -29.50
C ASP A 87 -16.68 0.72 -30.73
N ASP A 88 -16.91 2.03 -30.67
CA ASP A 88 -17.43 2.86 -31.77
C ASP A 88 -16.33 3.42 -32.69
N GLY A 89 -15.07 2.95 -32.53
CA GLY A 89 -13.93 3.34 -33.35
C GLY A 89 -13.30 4.69 -32.99
N ARG A 90 -13.76 5.34 -31.91
CA ARG A 90 -13.16 6.60 -31.44
C ARG A 90 -11.82 6.37 -30.75
N CYS A 91 -10.87 7.25 -31.03
CA CYS A 91 -9.56 7.25 -30.38
C CYS A 91 -9.57 8.27 -29.24
N ILE A 92 -9.45 7.81 -28.00
CA ILE A 92 -9.58 8.65 -26.80
C ILE A 92 -8.26 8.62 -26.03
N VAL A 93 -7.81 9.77 -25.53
CA VAL A 93 -6.70 9.86 -24.58
C VAL A 93 -7.12 9.18 -23.28
N ALA A 94 -6.60 7.99 -23.02
CA ALA A 94 -6.95 7.19 -21.86
C ALA A 94 -6.15 7.61 -20.62
N ARG A 95 -4.88 7.98 -20.80
CA ARG A 95 -4.00 8.41 -19.71
C ARG A 95 -2.97 9.41 -20.20
N ILE A 96 -2.55 10.29 -19.30
CA ILE A 96 -1.38 11.14 -19.47
C ILE A 96 -0.41 10.83 -18.32
N MET A 97 0.82 10.50 -18.67
CA MET A 97 1.90 10.19 -17.75
C MET A 97 2.43 11.50 -17.15
N HIS A 98 2.34 11.61 -15.83
CA HIS A 98 2.85 12.79 -15.12
C HIS A 98 4.35 12.96 -15.31
N GLY A 99 4.77 14.19 -15.60
CA GLY A 99 6.16 14.52 -15.94
C GLY A 99 6.56 14.21 -17.40
N GLY A 100 5.74 13.48 -18.15
CA GLY A 100 5.95 13.27 -19.58
C GLY A 100 5.78 14.56 -20.40
N MET A 101 6.19 14.52 -21.67
CA MET A 101 6.16 15.68 -22.59
C MET A 101 4.80 16.40 -22.63
N ILE A 102 3.71 15.66 -22.85
CA ILE A 102 2.36 16.24 -22.95
C ILE A 102 1.88 16.82 -21.62
N HIS A 103 2.19 16.15 -20.50
CA HIS A 103 1.88 16.68 -19.17
C HIS A 103 2.59 18.02 -18.91
N ARG A 104 3.88 18.12 -19.24
CA ARG A 104 4.67 19.36 -19.06
C ARG A 104 4.17 20.52 -19.93
N GLN A 105 3.63 20.22 -21.11
CA GLN A 105 3.10 21.24 -22.02
C GLN A 105 1.62 21.57 -21.78
N ALA A 106 0.89 20.73 -21.02
CA ALA A 106 -0.54 20.87 -20.71
C ALA A 106 -1.42 21.06 -21.97
N THR A 107 -1.08 20.37 -23.05
CA THR A 107 -1.71 20.55 -24.38
C THR A 107 -2.91 19.62 -24.61
N LEU A 108 -2.94 18.47 -23.95
CA LEU A 108 -4.01 17.48 -24.02
C LEU A 108 -4.49 17.13 -22.61
N HIS A 109 -5.72 16.64 -22.50
CA HIS A 109 -6.33 16.15 -21.27
C HIS A 109 -6.81 14.71 -21.43
N VAL A 110 -6.94 14.01 -20.30
CA VAL A 110 -7.53 12.68 -20.27
C VAL A 110 -9.01 12.78 -20.70
N GLY A 111 -9.40 11.92 -21.61
CA GLY A 111 -10.73 11.88 -22.22
C GLY A 111 -10.84 12.64 -23.54
N ASP A 112 -9.82 13.42 -23.94
CA ASP A 112 -9.83 14.09 -25.25
C ASP A 112 -9.96 13.06 -26.37
N GLU A 113 -10.88 13.30 -27.31
CA GLU A 113 -11.03 12.45 -28.49
C GLU A 113 -10.13 12.97 -29.61
N ILE A 114 -9.19 12.15 -30.07
CA ILE A 114 -8.32 12.49 -31.19
C ILE A 114 -9.03 12.11 -32.49
N LYS A 115 -9.16 13.06 -33.41
CA LYS A 115 -9.73 12.87 -34.75
C LYS A 115 -8.65 12.75 -35.82
N GLU A 116 -7.57 13.53 -35.72
CA GLU A 116 -6.46 13.50 -36.69
C GLU A 116 -5.11 13.72 -35.99
N ILE A 117 -4.06 13.08 -36.51
CA ILE A 117 -2.65 13.29 -36.13
C ILE A 117 -1.90 13.72 -37.38
N ASN A 118 -1.31 14.92 -37.37
CA ASN A 118 -0.61 15.54 -38.52
C ASN A 118 -1.45 15.51 -39.82
N GLY A 119 -2.75 15.78 -39.71
CA GLY A 119 -3.69 15.76 -40.83
C GLY A 119 -4.10 14.35 -41.30
N THR A 120 -3.62 13.29 -40.65
CA THR A 120 -4.04 11.92 -40.94
C THR A 120 -5.18 11.50 -40.01
N PRO A 121 -6.34 11.07 -40.53
CA PRO A 121 -7.44 10.58 -39.70
C PRO A 121 -7.04 9.35 -38.88
N VAL A 122 -7.41 9.35 -37.60
CA VAL A 122 -7.13 8.21 -36.69
C VAL A 122 -8.26 7.17 -36.65
N ALA A 123 -9.45 7.52 -37.16
CA ALA A 123 -10.57 6.60 -37.23
C ALA A 123 -10.19 5.35 -38.06
N ASN A 124 -10.62 4.17 -37.59
CA ASN A 124 -10.37 2.87 -38.23
C ASN A 124 -8.88 2.46 -38.38
N GLN A 125 -7.96 3.15 -37.71
CA GLN A 125 -6.56 2.75 -37.68
C GLN A 125 -6.32 1.68 -36.62
N SER A 126 -5.42 0.74 -36.90
CA SER A 126 -4.99 -0.26 -35.90
C SER A 126 -4.15 0.37 -34.79
N VAL A 127 -4.15 -0.24 -33.60
CA VAL A 127 -3.31 0.20 -32.46
C VAL A 127 -1.84 0.27 -32.85
N ALA A 128 -1.33 -0.72 -33.59
CA ALA A 128 0.06 -0.74 -34.07
C ALA A 128 0.37 0.44 -35.01
N GLN A 129 -0.58 0.81 -35.86
CA GLN A 129 -0.42 1.95 -36.76
C GLN A 129 -0.44 3.28 -36.01
N LEU A 130 -1.33 3.45 -35.05
CA LEU A 130 -1.36 4.64 -34.18
C LEU A 130 -0.07 4.77 -33.35
N GLN A 131 0.41 3.68 -32.75
CA GLN A 131 1.67 3.66 -32.03
C GLN A 131 2.85 4.04 -32.92
N ARG A 132 2.87 3.57 -34.18
CA ARG A 132 3.88 3.96 -35.17
C ARG A 132 3.79 5.44 -35.52
N MET A 133 2.59 5.96 -35.79
CA MET A 133 2.38 7.38 -36.07
C MET A 133 2.88 8.29 -34.93
N LEU A 134 2.58 7.95 -33.67
CA LEU A 134 3.05 8.71 -32.50
C LEU A 134 4.58 8.63 -32.31
N ARG A 135 5.17 7.47 -32.62
CA ARG A 135 6.62 7.24 -32.50
C ARG A 135 7.39 8.02 -33.56
N GLU A 136 6.94 7.98 -34.81
CA GLU A 136 7.55 8.63 -35.97
C GLU A 136 7.31 10.14 -36.00
N ALA A 137 6.25 10.63 -35.36
CA ALA A 137 5.99 12.07 -35.23
C ALA A 137 7.16 12.78 -34.54
N ARG A 138 7.85 13.67 -35.26
CA ARG A 138 8.98 14.48 -34.76
C ARG A 138 8.82 15.94 -35.21
N GLY A 139 9.40 16.86 -34.44
CA GLY A 139 9.26 18.29 -34.65
C GLY A 139 7.86 18.79 -34.27
N SER A 140 7.25 19.58 -35.15
CA SER A 140 5.91 20.13 -34.92
C SER A 140 4.82 19.10 -35.16
N VAL A 141 4.23 18.56 -34.09
CA VAL A 141 3.13 17.60 -34.14
C VAL A 141 1.81 18.34 -33.91
N THR A 142 0.80 18.05 -34.73
CA THR A 142 -0.52 18.69 -34.66
C THR A 142 -1.61 17.63 -34.48
N PHE A 143 -2.39 17.75 -33.41
CA PHE A 143 -3.55 16.91 -33.16
C PHE A 143 -4.83 17.72 -33.37
N LYS A 144 -5.81 17.12 -34.03
CA LYS A 144 -7.18 17.64 -34.08
C LYS A 144 -8.01 16.85 -33.09
N ILE A 145 -8.52 17.52 -32.06
CA ILE A 145 -9.20 16.87 -30.94
C ILE A 145 -10.61 17.41 -30.70
N VAL A 146 -11.47 16.62 -30.09
CA VAL A 146 -12.67 17.08 -29.39
C VAL A 146 -12.35 17.07 -27.89
N PRO A 147 -12.27 18.23 -27.22
CA PRO A 147 -11.87 18.30 -25.82
C PRO A 147 -12.85 17.59 -24.87
N SER A 148 -12.31 16.92 -23.87
CA SER A 148 -13.07 16.50 -22.70
C SER A 148 -13.00 17.57 -21.64
N TYR A 149 -14.13 18.13 -21.24
CA TYR A 149 -14.19 19.20 -20.23
C TYR A 149 -13.98 18.69 -18.79
N ARG A 150 -13.21 17.60 -18.60
CA ARG A 150 -12.88 17.11 -17.26
C ARG A 150 -11.78 17.99 -16.67
N SER A 151 -12.03 18.54 -15.49
CA SER A 151 -11.01 19.23 -14.69
C SER A 151 -9.89 18.26 -14.32
N ALA A 152 -8.64 18.72 -14.41
CA ALA A 152 -7.50 17.93 -13.92
C ALA A 152 -7.67 17.67 -12.41
N PRO A 153 -7.47 16.44 -11.93
CA PRO A 153 -7.54 16.14 -10.51
C PRO A 153 -6.46 16.92 -9.74
N PRO A 154 -6.72 17.30 -8.48
CA PRO A 154 -5.73 17.96 -7.64
C PRO A 154 -4.49 17.07 -7.42
N PRO A 155 -3.31 17.67 -7.19
CA PRO A 155 -2.07 16.93 -7.00
C PRO A 155 -2.14 16.03 -5.76
N CYS A 156 -1.71 14.77 -5.92
CA CYS A 156 -1.61 13.80 -4.85
C CYS A 156 -0.23 13.92 -4.17
N GLU A 157 -0.19 14.25 -2.87
CA GLU A 157 1.05 14.32 -2.07
C GLU A 157 1.17 13.11 -1.12
N ILE A 158 0.94 11.91 -1.64
CA ILE A 158 0.99 10.68 -0.84
C ILE A 158 2.30 9.94 -1.12
N PHE A 159 2.99 9.53 -0.05
CA PHE A 159 4.15 8.66 -0.14
C PHE A 159 3.82 7.30 0.44
N VAL A 160 4.25 6.25 -0.23
CA VAL A 160 4.06 4.88 0.23
C VAL A 160 5.39 4.13 0.20
N ARG A 161 5.54 3.19 1.13
CA ARG A 161 6.60 2.19 1.15
C ARG A 161 6.07 0.92 0.49
N ALA A 162 6.78 0.42 -0.51
CA ALA A 162 6.50 -0.88 -1.11
C ALA A 162 6.75 -1.99 -0.09
N GLN A 163 5.77 -2.89 0.08
CA GLN A 163 5.91 -4.04 0.97
C GLN A 163 6.17 -5.36 0.19
N PHE A 164 6.24 -5.28 -1.14
CA PHE A 164 6.54 -6.40 -2.02
C PHE A 164 7.45 -5.97 -3.17
N ASP A 165 8.01 -6.94 -3.87
CA ASP A 165 8.83 -6.71 -5.06
C ASP A 165 7.96 -6.71 -6.32
N TYR A 166 8.23 -5.80 -7.24
CA TYR A 166 7.50 -5.67 -8.49
C TYR A 166 8.45 -5.47 -9.67
N ASP A 167 8.33 -6.35 -10.67
CA ASP A 167 8.98 -6.22 -11.96
C ASP A 167 7.92 -6.07 -13.07
N PRO A 168 7.82 -4.92 -13.74
CA PRO A 168 6.87 -4.72 -14.83
C PRO A 168 7.19 -5.53 -16.08
N LEU A 169 8.40 -6.09 -16.23
CA LEU A 169 8.76 -6.94 -17.36
C LEU A 169 8.19 -8.37 -17.23
N GLU A 170 7.98 -8.82 -15.99
CA GLU A 170 7.38 -10.13 -15.67
C GLU A 170 5.85 -10.05 -15.55
N ASP A 171 5.27 -8.87 -15.73
CA ASP A 171 3.84 -8.61 -15.53
C ASP A 171 3.07 -8.61 -16.85
N GLU A 172 2.28 -9.65 -17.09
CA GLU A 172 1.47 -9.75 -18.31
C GLU A 172 0.24 -8.83 -18.31
N LEU A 173 -0.17 -8.32 -17.14
CA LEU A 173 -1.37 -7.47 -17.00
C LEU A 173 -1.06 -5.98 -17.21
N ILE A 174 0.22 -5.59 -17.23
CA ILE A 174 0.58 -4.19 -17.41
C ILE A 174 0.26 -3.73 -18.85
N PRO A 175 -0.40 -2.57 -19.04
CA PRO A 175 -0.73 -2.09 -20.38
C PRO A 175 0.49 -1.86 -21.27
N CYS A 176 1.62 -1.49 -20.66
CA CYS A 176 2.90 -1.28 -21.35
C CYS A 176 4.04 -1.45 -20.33
N ALA A 177 4.81 -2.54 -20.47
CA ALA A 177 5.90 -2.88 -19.54
C ALA A 177 6.95 -1.76 -19.45
N GLN A 178 7.22 -1.06 -20.56
CA GLN A 178 8.17 0.05 -20.61
C GLN A 178 7.70 1.30 -19.85
N ALA A 179 6.40 1.41 -19.56
CA ALA A 179 5.84 2.49 -18.75
C ALA A 179 5.79 2.14 -17.26
N GLY A 180 6.09 0.89 -16.88
CA GLY A 180 6.11 0.44 -15.49
C GLY A 180 7.36 0.90 -14.75
N ILE A 181 7.26 1.00 -13.42
CA ILE A 181 8.44 1.22 -12.56
C ILE A 181 8.65 -0.03 -11.72
N ALA A 182 9.80 -0.68 -11.93
CA ALA A 182 10.24 -1.77 -11.07
C ALA A 182 10.61 -1.24 -9.68
N PHE A 183 10.25 -1.95 -8.62
CA PHE A 183 10.62 -1.61 -7.24
C PHE A 183 10.81 -2.86 -6.39
N THR A 184 11.57 -2.69 -5.31
CA THR A 184 11.76 -3.73 -4.30
C THR A 184 11.12 -3.33 -2.99
N THR A 185 10.85 -4.31 -2.16
CA THR A 185 10.38 -4.15 -0.78
C THR A 185 11.24 -3.14 -0.03
N GLY A 186 10.61 -2.13 0.57
CA GLY A 186 11.26 -1.02 1.26
C GLY A 186 11.45 0.25 0.41
N ASP A 187 11.32 0.20 -0.92
CA ASP A 187 11.38 1.38 -1.77
C ASP A 187 10.27 2.38 -1.41
N ILE A 188 10.61 3.68 -1.43
CA ILE A 188 9.65 4.77 -1.21
C ILE A 188 9.18 5.31 -2.56
N LEU A 189 7.85 5.26 -2.75
CA LEU A 189 7.15 5.68 -3.95
C LEU A 189 6.27 6.89 -3.63
N GLN A 190 6.44 7.97 -4.37
CA GLN A 190 5.50 9.08 -4.37
C GLN A 190 4.36 8.76 -5.33
N ILE A 191 3.14 8.67 -4.80
CA ILE A 191 1.92 8.47 -5.58
C ILE A 191 1.50 9.80 -6.18
N ILE A 192 1.31 9.81 -7.49
CA ILE A 192 0.99 11.01 -8.27
C ILE A 192 -0.48 11.00 -8.69
N SER A 193 -1.01 9.85 -9.12
CA SER A 193 -2.42 9.69 -9.47
C SER A 193 -2.91 8.28 -9.11
N LYS A 194 -4.14 8.22 -8.61
CA LYS A 194 -4.90 7.02 -8.27
C LYS A 194 -6.16 6.85 -9.15
N ASP A 195 -6.22 7.58 -10.27
CA ASP A 195 -7.44 7.68 -11.09
C ASP A 195 -7.83 6.34 -11.74
N ASP A 196 -6.86 5.46 -11.94
CA ASP A 196 -7.07 4.11 -12.44
C ASP A 196 -7.10 3.12 -11.28
N SER A 197 -8.15 2.31 -11.20
CA SER A 197 -8.34 1.35 -10.12
C SER A 197 -7.30 0.24 -10.08
N HIS A 198 -6.62 -0.05 -11.19
CA HIS A 198 -5.64 -1.14 -11.29
C HIS A 198 -4.19 -0.64 -11.40
N TRP A 199 -3.99 0.55 -11.99
CA TRP A 199 -2.65 1.05 -12.36
C TRP A 199 -2.41 2.48 -11.89
N TRP A 200 -1.82 2.62 -10.71
CA TRP A 200 -1.46 3.92 -10.17
C TRP A 200 -0.25 4.52 -10.89
N GLN A 201 -0.20 5.85 -10.96
CA GLN A 201 1.00 6.56 -11.38
C GLN A 201 1.82 6.94 -10.16
N ALA A 202 3.08 6.54 -10.15
CA ALA A 202 4.01 6.86 -9.08
C ALA A 202 5.39 7.21 -9.64
N ARG A 203 6.26 7.71 -8.77
CA ARG A 203 7.70 7.84 -9.04
C ARG A 203 8.49 7.46 -7.79
N LYS A 204 9.74 7.01 -7.94
CA LYS A 204 10.61 6.79 -6.78
C LYS A 204 11.09 8.13 -6.22
N ASP A 205 11.10 8.28 -4.90
CA ASP A 205 11.51 9.53 -4.20
C ASP A 205 12.89 10.02 -4.65
N ALA A 206 13.83 9.09 -4.87
CA ALA A 206 15.23 9.40 -5.15
C ALA A 206 15.57 9.68 -6.62
N SER A 207 14.69 9.41 -7.59
CA SER A 207 15.10 9.33 -9.00
C SER A 207 14.80 10.57 -9.84
N GLY A 208 14.04 11.55 -9.34
CA GLY A 208 13.73 12.78 -10.09
C GLY A 208 13.12 12.56 -11.49
N GLY A 209 12.62 11.34 -11.75
CA GLY A 209 12.22 10.88 -13.08
C GLY A 209 10.74 11.14 -13.39
N SER A 210 10.36 10.81 -14.63
CA SER A 210 8.95 10.76 -15.05
C SER A 210 8.17 9.74 -14.21
N ALA A 211 6.88 10.00 -14.02
CA ALA A 211 5.98 9.02 -13.45
C ALA A 211 5.93 7.76 -14.32
N GLY A 212 5.66 6.63 -13.68
CA GLY A 212 5.42 5.35 -14.32
C GLY A 212 4.35 4.58 -13.56
N LEU A 213 4.00 3.43 -14.10
CA LEU A 213 2.89 2.61 -13.63
C LEU A 213 3.34 1.64 -12.56
N ILE A 214 2.55 1.55 -11.50
CA ILE A 214 2.66 0.53 -10.46
C ILE A 214 1.29 -0.11 -10.26
N PRO A 215 1.21 -1.38 -9.85
CA PRO A 215 -0.06 -2.01 -9.54
C PRO A 215 -0.72 -1.29 -8.35
N SER A 216 -2.03 -1.08 -8.41
CA SER A 216 -2.79 -0.57 -7.28
C SER A 216 -2.90 -1.60 -6.15
N PRO A 217 -3.27 -1.19 -4.93
CA PRO A 217 -3.60 -2.12 -3.85
C PRO A 217 -4.67 -3.14 -4.27
N GLU A 218 -5.73 -2.68 -4.96
CA GLU A 218 -6.82 -3.54 -5.43
C GLU A 218 -6.32 -4.62 -6.41
N LEU A 219 -5.46 -4.25 -7.36
CA LEU A 219 -4.87 -5.20 -8.31
C LEU A 219 -3.94 -6.19 -7.59
N GLN A 220 -3.18 -5.72 -6.60
CA GLN A 220 -2.27 -6.56 -5.82
C GLN A 220 -3.03 -7.54 -4.92
N GLU A 221 -4.13 -7.10 -4.29
CA GLU A 221 -5.04 -7.95 -3.52
C GLU A 221 -5.68 -9.03 -4.40
N TRP A 222 -6.15 -8.65 -5.59
CA TRP A 222 -6.67 -9.60 -6.56
C TRP A 222 -5.62 -10.66 -6.95
N ARG A 223 -4.37 -10.25 -7.22
CA ARG A 223 -3.25 -11.18 -7.51
C ARG A 223 -2.99 -12.15 -6.36
N ALA A 224 -2.94 -11.64 -5.13
CA ALA A 224 -2.72 -12.46 -3.95
C ALA A 224 -3.85 -13.49 -3.75
N ALA A 225 -5.11 -13.08 -3.98
CA ALA A 225 -6.27 -13.97 -3.91
C ALA A 225 -6.22 -15.06 -4.99
N CYS A 226 -5.89 -14.72 -6.24
CA CYS A 226 -5.73 -15.68 -7.33
C CYS A 226 -4.62 -16.70 -7.03
N ALA A 227 -3.44 -16.23 -6.60
CA ALA A 227 -2.32 -17.10 -6.26
C ALA A 227 -2.65 -18.03 -5.07
N ALA A 228 -3.45 -17.58 -4.10
CA ALA A 228 -3.91 -18.41 -2.99
C ALA A 228 -4.89 -19.51 -3.46
N ALA A 229 -5.82 -19.17 -4.36
CA ALA A 229 -6.76 -20.12 -4.94
C ALA A 229 -6.04 -21.23 -5.73
N GLU A 230 -5.05 -20.87 -6.55
CA GLU A 230 -4.24 -21.83 -7.32
C GLU A 230 -3.46 -22.81 -6.44
N LYS A 231 -2.86 -22.32 -5.35
CA LYS A 231 -2.17 -23.18 -4.36
C LYS A 231 -3.13 -24.17 -3.70
N SER A 232 -4.34 -23.71 -3.36
CA SER A 232 -5.36 -24.56 -2.73
C SER A 232 -5.87 -25.68 -3.67
N ASN A 233 -5.93 -25.40 -4.98
CA ASN A 233 -6.29 -26.39 -5.99
C ASN A 233 -5.15 -27.39 -6.24
N THR A 234 -3.90 -26.94 -6.16
CA THR A 234 -2.71 -27.79 -6.34
C THR A 234 -2.52 -28.76 -5.17
N ASP A 235 -2.77 -28.33 -3.94
CA ASP A 235 -2.69 -29.19 -2.74
C ASP A 235 -3.82 -30.24 -2.66
N GLN A 236 -4.95 -30.02 -3.36
CA GLN A 236 -6.02 -31.02 -3.50
C GLN A 236 -5.80 -32.01 -4.66
N GLY A 237 -4.84 -31.74 -5.55
CA GLY A 237 -4.53 -32.59 -6.71
C GLY A 237 -3.57 -33.75 -6.44
N ALA A 238 -3.10 -33.94 -5.20
CA ALA A 238 -2.09 -34.94 -4.84
C ALA A 238 -2.64 -36.26 -4.27
N ASP A 239 -3.96 -36.38 -4.04
CA ASP A 239 -4.60 -37.66 -3.71
C ASP A 239 -5.59 -38.04 -4.82
N GLY A 240 -5.22 -39.06 -5.61
CA GLY A 240 -5.95 -39.46 -6.79
C GLY A 240 -7.36 -39.99 -6.49
N CYS A 241 -8.35 -39.45 -7.21
CA CYS A 241 -9.46 -40.25 -7.69
C CYS A 241 -9.85 -39.82 -9.11
N VAL A 242 -9.72 -40.77 -10.03
CA VAL A 242 -10.26 -40.68 -11.38
C VAL A 242 -11.75 -40.95 -11.28
N SER A 243 -12.58 -39.98 -11.64
CA SER A 243 -13.95 -40.25 -12.07
C SER A 243 -14.35 -39.29 -13.18
N HIS A 244 -14.41 -39.83 -14.39
CA HIS A 244 -15.23 -39.32 -15.48
C HIS A 244 -16.65 -39.03 -14.99
N THR A 245 -17.20 -37.86 -15.33
CA THR A 245 -18.53 -37.72 -15.97
C THR A 245 -18.72 -36.28 -16.48
N ASP A 246 -19.31 -36.18 -17.66
CA ASP A 246 -19.65 -34.98 -18.43
C ASP A 246 -20.57 -33.97 -17.72
N GLY A 247 -20.35 -32.69 -18.02
CA GLY A 247 -21.36 -31.64 -18.20
C GLY A 247 -22.23 -31.20 -17.01
N CYS A 248 -21.97 -30.00 -16.47
CA CYS A 248 -22.99 -29.12 -15.87
C CYS A 248 -22.42 -27.72 -15.56
N GLU A 249 -23.10 -26.67 -16.03
CA GLU A 249 -22.90 -25.26 -15.67
C GLU A 249 -23.32 -24.97 -14.22
N ASN A 250 -22.74 -23.91 -13.66
CA ASN A 250 -23.18 -23.20 -12.45
C ASN A 250 -23.39 -24.02 -11.17
N THR A 251 -22.48 -23.88 -10.21
CA THR A 251 -22.86 -23.85 -8.79
C THR A 251 -21.82 -23.10 -7.96
N VAL A 252 -22.20 -21.89 -7.57
CA VAL A 252 -21.76 -21.25 -6.32
C VAL A 252 -22.17 -22.14 -5.14
N ASN A 253 -21.36 -22.07 -4.08
CA ASN A 253 -21.62 -22.47 -2.70
C ASN A 253 -21.09 -23.85 -2.26
N CYS A 254 -20.08 -23.85 -1.38
CA CYS A 254 -19.81 -24.98 -0.50
C CYS A 254 -19.57 -24.50 0.93
N SER A 255 -20.57 -24.80 1.75
CA SER A 255 -20.66 -24.60 3.18
C SER A 255 -19.57 -25.36 3.95
N ILE A 256 -19.10 -24.68 4.99
CA ILE A 256 -18.48 -25.18 6.21
C ILE A 256 -19.13 -26.50 6.67
N PHE A 257 -18.34 -27.56 6.90
CA PHE A 257 -18.29 -28.36 8.15
C PHE A 257 -17.38 -29.61 8.04
N GLY A 258 -16.29 -29.60 8.82
CA GLY A 258 -15.93 -30.68 9.74
C GLY A 258 -15.09 -31.88 9.25
N ARG A 259 -13.77 -31.84 9.49
CA ARG A 259 -13.01 -33.03 9.92
C ARG A 259 -12.00 -32.69 11.02
N LYS A 260 -12.14 -33.40 12.15
CA LYS A 260 -11.34 -33.30 13.38
C LYS A 260 -9.87 -33.60 13.09
N LYS A 261 -8.97 -32.66 13.43
CA LYS A 261 -7.52 -32.89 13.49
C LYS A 261 -7.08 -33.02 14.95
N LYS A 262 -6.30 -34.08 15.19
CA LYS A 262 -5.75 -34.57 16.46
C LYS A 262 -4.93 -33.48 17.15
N GLN A 263 -5.23 -33.24 18.43
CA GLN A 263 -4.63 -32.21 19.29
C GLN A 263 -3.11 -32.35 19.40
N ALA A 264 -2.39 -31.29 19.01
CA ALA A 264 -1.06 -30.96 19.52
C ALA A 264 -1.21 -29.61 20.26
N LYS A 265 -1.01 -29.67 21.59
CA LYS A 265 -1.18 -28.65 22.62
C LYS A 265 -0.94 -27.18 22.18
N ASP A 266 -2.01 -26.41 22.27
CA ASP A 266 -2.16 -25.10 22.92
C ASP A 266 -0.86 -24.31 23.17
N LYS A 267 -0.51 -23.44 22.21
CA LYS A 267 0.39 -22.30 22.45
C LYS A 267 -0.20 -20.93 22.10
N TYR A 268 -1.31 -20.85 21.36
CA TYR A 268 -1.87 -19.56 20.94
C TYR A 268 -3.39 -19.65 20.73
N LEU A 269 -4.16 -18.99 21.59
CA LEU A 269 -5.58 -18.71 21.38
C LEU A 269 -5.83 -17.23 21.64
N ALA A 270 -5.34 -16.37 20.74
CA ALA A 270 -5.84 -15.00 20.65
C ALA A 270 -7.16 -15.04 19.87
N LYS A 271 -8.28 -14.76 20.56
CA LYS A 271 -9.66 -14.97 20.11
C LYS A 271 -10.13 -14.00 19.00
N HIS A 272 -9.21 -13.30 18.34
CA HIS A 272 -9.49 -12.34 17.26
C HIS A 272 -8.75 -12.64 15.93
N ASN A 273 -8.18 -13.83 15.76
CA ASN A 273 -7.51 -14.18 14.50
C ASN A 273 -8.47 -14.39 13.30
N ALA A 274 -9.74 -14.70 13.51
CA ALA A 274 -10.63 -15.10 12.41
C ALA A 274 -11.01 -13.97 11.43
N VAL A 275 -10.87 -12.69 11.83
CA VAL A 275 -11.17 -11.53 10.97
C VAL A 275 -9.90 -10.93 10.34
N PHE A 276 -8.72 -11.19 10.91
CA PHE A 276 -7.44 -10.61 10.45
C PHE A 276 -6.54 -11.60 9.68
N ASP A 277 -6.69 -12.92 9.85
CA ASP A 277 -5.85 -13.89 9.13
C ASP A 277 -6.36 -14.22 7.70
N GLN A 278 -7.51 -13.69 7.29
CA GLN A 278 -8.01 -13.86 5.93
C GLN A 278 -7.46 -12.74 5.04
N LEU A 279 -6.23 -12.96 4.57
CA LEU A 279 -5.46 -12.14 3.63
C LEU A 279 -4.84 -10.88 4.27
N ASP A 280 -3.77 -11.07 5.04
CA ASP A 280 -2.76 -10.02 5.32
C ASP A 280 -2.04 -9.70 3.99
N VAL A 281 -2.75 -9.06 3.05
CA VAL A 281 -2.22 -8.79 1.71
C VAL A 281 -1.17 -7.71 1.82
N VAL A 282 0.04 -8.10 1.51
CA VAL A 282 1.19 -7.23 1.48
C VAL A 282 1.13 -6.36 0.22
N THR A 283 0.69 -5.10 0.38
CA THR A 283 0.60 -4.11 -0.70
C THR A 283 1.57 -2.94 -0.46
N TYR A 284 1.09 -1.81 0.04
CA TYR A 284 1.85 -0.61 0.30
C TYR A 284 1.51 -0.07 1.69
N GLU A 285 2.49 0.52 2.35
CA GLU A 285 2.29 1.20 3.63
C GLU A 285 2.44 2.71 3.42
N GLU A 286 1.42 3.49 3.77
CA GLU A 286 1.53 4.95 3.67
C GLU A 286 2.52 5.51 4.68
N VAL A 287 3.42 6.37 4.23
CA VAL A 287 4.53 6.89 5.04
C VAL A 287 4.69 8.39 4.91
N VAL A 288 5.23 8.99 5.96
CA VAL A 288 5.62 10.40 6.01
C VAL A 288 7.09 10.51 6.42
N LYS A 289 7.80 11.47 5.82
CA LYS A 289 9.20 11.76 6.15
C LYS A 289 9.26 12.75 7.30
N LEU A 290 9.77 12.32 8.45
CA LEU A 290 9.97 13.19 9.60
C LEU A 290 11.45 13.55 9.74
N PRO A 291 11.80 14.84 9.94
CA PRO A 291 13.19 15.26 10.10
C PRO A 291 13.82 14.69 11.38
N THR A 292 12.99 14.52 12.42
CA THR A 292 13.36 13.93 13.70
C THR A 292 12.28 12.95 14.12
N PHE A 293 12.63 11.68 14.30
CA PHE A 293 11.74 10.67 14.84
C PHE A 293 12.51 9.75 15.80
N GLN A 294 12.00 9.58 17.01
CA GLN A 294 12.65 8.73 18.00
C GLN A 294 11.97 7.35 18.03
N ARG A 295 12.70 6.33 17.58
CA ARG A 295 12.30 4.93 17.79
C ARG A 295 12.39 4.63 19.28
N LYS A 296 11.36 3.99 19.83
CA LYS A 296 11.29 3.67 21.27
C LYS A 296 11.67 2.22 21.56
N THR A 297 11.48 1.35 20.57
CA THR A 297 11.79 -0.08 20.68
C THR A 297 12.68 -0.52 19.52
N ILE A 298 13.66 -1.39 19.79
CA ILE A 298 14.43 -2.14 18.81
C ILE A 298 13.98 -3.59 18.90
N VAL A 299 13.59 -4.18 17.78
CA VAL A 299 13.14 -5.58 17.70
C VAL A 299 14.17 -6.38 16.93
N LEU A 300 14.77 -7.38 17.57
CA LEU A 300 15.73 -8.30 16.97
C LEU A 300 15.01 -9.58 16.55
N LEU A 301 14.81 -9.73 15.24
CA LEU A 301 14.27 -10.95 14.62
C LEU A 301 15.39 -11.77 14.00
N GLY A 302 15.19 -13.08 13.88
CA GLY A 302 16.18 -14.00 13.33
C GLY A 302 15.99 -15.41 13.86
N ALA A 303 16.59 -16.38 13.18
CA ALA A 303 16.49 -17.80 13.52
C ALA A 303 16.91 -18.09 14.97
N HIS A 304 16.43 -19.20 15.54
CA HIS A 304 16.90 -19.63 16.84
C HIS A 304 18.41 -19.96 16.77
N GLY A 305 19.19 -19.48 17.73
CA GLY A 305 20.65 -19.71 17.76
C GLY A 305 21.49 -18.72 16.94
N VAL A 306 20.91 -17.79 16.18
CA VAL A 306 21.67 -16.82 15.35
C VAL A 306 22.42 -15.74 16.15
N GLY A 307 22.37 -15.77 17.49
CA GLY A 307 23.11 -14.84 18.35
C GLY A 307 22.35 -13.61 18.87
N ARG A 308 21.03 -13.52 18.64
CA ARG A 308 20.18 -12.38 19.10
C ARG A 308 20.37 -12.03 20.57
N ARG A 309 20.36 -13.04 21.45
CA ARG A 309 20.55 -12.87 22.90
C ARG A 309 21.90 -12.25 23.24
N HIS A 310 22.96 -12.67 22.54
CA HIS A 310 24.30 -12.15 22.78
C HIS A 310 24.39 -10.68 22.34
N ILE A 311 23.93 -10.36 21.13
CA ILE A 311 23.87 -8.98 20.60
C ILE A 311 23.12 -8.06 21.56
N LYS A 312 21.93 -8.47 22.00
CA LYS A 312 21.11 -7.75 22.98
C LYS A 312 21.88 -7.45 24.26
N ASN A 313 22.43 -8.48 24.89
CA ASN A 313 23.11 -8.33 26.18
C ASN A 313 24.35 -7.44 26.07
N THR A 314 25.09 -7.55 24.97
CA THR A 314 26.26 -6.72 24.72
C THR A 314 25.87 -5.26 24.49
N LEU A 315 24.82 -4.96 23.72
CA LEU A 315 24.32 -3.59 23.55
C LEU A 315 23.90 -2.94 24.88
N ILE A 316 23.14 -3.66 25.70
CA ILE A 316 22.71 -3.16 27.01
C ILE A 316 23.91 -2.92 27.93
N SER A 317 24.89 -3.83 27.92
CA SER A 317 26.09 -3.70 28.75
C SER A 317 26.98 -2.53 28.31
N ARG A 318 27.06 -2.25 27.01
CA ARG A 318 27.83 -1.12 26.46
C ARG A 318 27.14 0.23 26.73
N HIS A 319 25.81 0.28 26.73
CA HIS A 319 25.04 1.53 26.90
C HIS A 319 23.86 1.36 27.88
N PRO A 320 24.11 1.14 29.18
CA PRO A 320 23.07 0.83 30.17
C PRO A 320 22.07 1.97 30.40
N ASP A 321 22.49 3.21 30.15
CA ASP A 321 21.64 4.40 30.26
C ASP A 321 20.73 4.62 29.04
N LEU A 322 20.99 3.92 27.93
CA LEU A 322 20.24 4.07 26.68
C LEU A 322 19.32 2.89 26.40
N TYR A 323 19.75 1.67 26.71
CA TYR A 323 19.04 0.44 26.37
C TYR A 323 18.63 -0.35 27.60
N ALA A 324 17.46 -0.98 27.52
CA ALA A 324 17.00 -1.91 28.53
C ALA A 324 16.22 -3.08 27.91
N TYR A 325 16.22 -4.21 28.60
CA TYR A 325 15.39 -5.36 28.26
C TYR A 325 14.19 -5.42 29.20
N PRO A 326 12.95 -5.64 28.71
CA PRO A 326 11.81 -5.81 29.60
C PRO A 326 11.96 -7.10 30.42
N ILE A 327 11.89 -6.96 31.73
CA ILE A 327 11.94 -8.08 32.66
C ILE A 327 10.67 -8.95 32.45
N PRO A 328 10.83 -10.23 32.06
CA PRO A 328 9.71 -11.11 31.82
C PRO A 328 9.00 -11.51 33.12
N HIS A 329 7.76 -11.97 32.99
CA HIS A 329 6.97 -12.54 34.07
C HIS A 329 7.03 -14.05 34.01
N THR A 330 6.93 -14.72 35.16
CA THR A 330 6.84 -16.17 35.24
C THR A 330 5.96 -16.63 36.39
N THR A 331 5.30 -17.78 36.20
CA THR A 331 4.57 -18.49 37.25
C THR A 331 5.45 -19.46 38.04
N ARG A 332 6.72 -19.63 37.64
CA ARG A 332 7.68 -20.45 38.36
C ARG A 332 8.00 -19.79 39.71
N PRO A 333 8.16 -20.53 40.81
CA PRO A 333 8.65 -19.93 42.06
C PRO A 333 10.09 -19.39 41.91
N PRO A 334 10.45 -18.30 42.62
CA PRO A 334 11.81 -17.76 42.61
C PRO A 334 12.82 -18.76 43.19
N ARG A 335 14.01 -18.83 42.60
CA ARG A 335 15.17 -19.52 43.18
C ARG A 335 15.83 -18.66 44.26
N ALA A 336 16.69 -19.28 45.07
CA ALA A 336 17.33 -18.62 46.22
C ALA A 336 18.17 -17.37 45.85
N ASP A 337 18.70 -17.32 44.63
CA ASP A 337 19.50 -16.23 44.08
C ASP A 337 18.70 -15.27 43.17
N GLU A 338 17.38 -15.49 43.01
CA GLU A 338 16.54 -14.68 42.13
C GLU A 338 15.72 -13.65 42.89
N GLU A 339 15.93 -12.38 42.54
CA GLU A 339 15.13 -11.26 43.05
C GLU A 339 13.95 -10.91 42.12
N ASN A 340 12.76 -10.72 42.71
CA ASN A 340 11.57 -10.25 42.03
C ASN A 340 11.76 -8.83 41.48
N GLY A 341 11.37 -8.60 40.23
CA GLY A 341 11.54 -7.31 39.55
C GLY A 341 12.97 -7.02 39.09
N ARG A 342 13.87 -8.02 39.20
CA ARG A 342 15.22 -7.97 38.64
C ARG A 342 15.45 -9.06 37.58
N HIS A 343 15.17 -10.31 37.94
CA HIS A 343 15.31 -11.45 37.02
C HIS A 343 14.01 -11.75 36.30
N TYR A 344 12.95 -11.88 37.10
CA TYR A 344 11.58 -12.09 36.65
C TYR A 344 10.63 -11.31 37.54
N TYR A 345 9.44 -11.04 37.04
CA TYR A 345 8.27 -10.84 37.89
C TYR A 345 7.63 -12.19 38.18
N PHE A 346 7.72 -12.61 39.44
CA PHE A 346 7.13 -13.85 39.90
C PHE A 346 5.66 -13.58 40.24
N VAL A 347 4.75 -14.12 39.43
CA VAL A 347 3.30 -13.93 39.52
C VAL A 347 2.59 -15.26 39.71
N SER A 348 1.35 -15.23 40.18
CA SER A 348 0.55 -16.46 40.29
C SER A 348 0.06 -16.93 38.91
N HIS A 349 -0.27 -18.22 38.78
CA HIS A 349 -0.86 -18.75 37.55
C HIS A 349 -2.20 -18.06 37.22
N ASP A 350 -3.05 -17.85 38.22
CA ASP A 350 -4.36 -17.21 38.04
C ASP A 350 -4.23 -15.75 37.59
N GLU A 351 -3.28 -15.00 38.17
CA GLU A 351 -2.98 -13.62 37.75
C GLU A 351 -2.49 -13.57 36.31
N MET A 352 -1.53 -14.43 35.93
CA MET A 352 -1.02 -14.47 34.56
C MET A 352 -2.12 -14.83 33.55
N MET A 353 -3.00 -15.77 33.89
CA MET A 353 -4.12 -16.16 33.03
C MET A 353 -5.16 -15.04 32.88
N ALA A 354 -5.43 -14.28 33.94
CA ALA A 354 -6.30 -13.11 33.89
C ALA A 354 -5.71 -12.02 32.97
N ASP A 355 -4.42 -11.72 33.12
CA ASP A 355 -3.70 -10.75 32.28
C ASP A 355 -3.64 -11.19 30.80
N ILE A 356 -3.42 -12.48 30.53
CA ILE A 356 -3.48 -13.03 29.17
C ILE A 356 -4.87 -12.85 28.57
N ALA A 357 -5.93 -13.13 29.34
CA ALA A 357 -7.31 -12.93 28.90
C ALA A 357 -7.64 -11.45 28.63
N ALA A 358 -6.94 -10.54 29.31
CA ALA A 358 -7.03 -9.09 29.12
C ALA A 358 -6.14 -8.55 27.97
N ASN A 359 -5.37 -9.41 27.27
CA ASN A 359 -4.41 -9.04 26.23
C ASN A 359 -3.26 -8.14 26.72
N GLU A 360 -2.82 -8.32 27.97
CA GLU A 360 -1.73 -7.53 28.57
C GLU A 360 -0.32 -8.05 28.22
N TYR A 361 -0.23 -9.24 27.61
CA TYR A 361 1.03 -9.86 27.22
C TYR A 361 1.34 -9.67 25.73
N LEU A 362 2.58 -9.30 25.45
CA LEU A 362 3.12 -9.27 24.08
C LEU A 362 3.27 -10.68 23.53
N GLU A 363 3.92 -11.54 24.31
CA GLU A 363 4.14 -12.96 24.03
C GLU A 363 4.16 -13.72 25.34
N TYR A 364 3.71 -14.97 25.30
CA TYR A 364 3.75 -15.88 26.44
C TYR A 364 3.87 -17.33 25.96
N GLY A 365 4.39 -18.19 26.82
CA GLY A 365 4.59 -19.60 26.52
C GLY A 365 4.83 -20.43 27.76
N THR A 366 4.73 -21.74 27.60
CA THR A 366 4.97 -22.72 28.66
C THR A 366 6.33 -23.39 28.48
N HIS A 367 7.05 -23.54 29.58
CA HIS A 367 8.32 -24.26 29.65
C HIS A 367 8.46 -24.92 31.03
N GLU A 368 8.76 -26.22 31.06
CA GLU A 368 8.91 -27.00 32.30
C GLU A 368 7.74 -26.79 33.29
N ASP A 369 6.50 -26.92 32.79
CA ASP A 369 5.24 -26.73 33.54
C ASP A 369 5.01 -25.34 34.17
N ALA A 370 5.90 -24.37 33.92
CA ALA A 370 5.71 -22.97 34.26
C ALA A 370 5.40 -22.14 33.01
N MET A 371 4.70 -21.01 33.21
CA MET A 371 4.45 -20.03 32.16
C MET A 371 5.48 -18.90 32.26
N TYR A 372 5.81 -18.35 31.10
CA TYR A 372 6.71 -17.21 30.92
C TYR A 372 6.08 -16.25 29.92
N GLY A 373 6.28 -14.95 30.10
CA GLY A 373 5.75 -13.98 29.16
C GLY A 373 6.27 -12.57 29.37
N THR A 374 6.23 -11.77 28.31
CA THR A 374 6.64 -10.37 28.33
C THR A 374 5.39 -9.49 28.37
N LYS A 375 5.12 -8.85 29.51
CA LYS A 375 3.99 -7.94 29.68
C LYS A 375 4.25 -6.61 28.97
N LEU A 376 3.23 -6.05 28.30
CA LEU A 376 3.32 -4.77 27.58
C LEU A 376 3.69 -3.62 28.53
N GLU A 377 3.18 -3.65 29.75
CA GLU A 377 3.49 -2.68 30.80
C GLU A 377 5.00 -2.57 31.08
N THR A 378 5.73 -3.68 31.08
CA THR A 378 7.18 -3.65 31.32
C THR A 378 7.92 -2.88 30.21
N ILE A 379 7.44 -2.98 28.98
CA ILE A 379 7.98 -2.23 27.83
C ILE A 379 7.65 -0.74 27.98
N ARG A 380 6.39 -0.41 28.31
CA ARG A 380 5.94 0.96 28.58
C ARG A 380 6.77 1.63 29.67
N ARG A 381 7.13 0.89 30.72
CA ARG A 381 7.97 1.40 31.80
C ARG A 381 9.36 1.82 31.30
N ILE A 382 10.01 1.00 30.46
CA ILE A 382 11.30 1.36 29.85
C ILE A 382 11.18 2.67 29.05
N HIS A 383 10.11 2.82 28.27
CA HIS A 383 9.86 4.04 27.51
C HIS A 383 9.65 5.26 28.42
N SER A 384 8.95 5.09 29.56
CA SER A 384 8.74 6.17 30.55
C SER A 384 10.04 6.67 31.17
N GLU A 385 11.03 5.78 31.29
CA GLU A 385 12.39 6.10 31.76
C GLU A 385 13.28 6.72 30.67
N ARG A 386 12.71 7.03 29.48
CA ARG A 386 13.39 7.57 28.31
C ARG A 386 14.51 6.68 27.74
N ARG A 387 14.43 5.37 28.02
CA ARG A 387 15.32 4.35 27.46
C ARG A 387 14.64 3.67 26.27
N ILE A 388 15.45 3.07 25.41
CA ILE A 388 15.00 2.30 24.25
C ILE A 388 14.90 0.83 24.69
N ALA A 389 13.72 0.22 24.52
CA ALA A 389 13.54 -1.20 24.79
C ALA A 389 14.18 -2.04 23.68
N ILE A 390 15.01 -3.02 24.01
CA ILE A 390 15.50 -4.03 23.05
C ILE A 390 14.73 -5.32 23.29
N LEU A 391 14.13 -5.87 22.23
CA LEU A 391 13.30 -7.08 22.29
C LEU A 391 13.87 -8.16 21.37
N ASP A 392 14.01 -9.39 21.84
CA ASP A 392 14.40 -10.57 21.05
C ASP A 392 13.22 -11.56 20.91
N VAL A 393 12.11 -11.05 20.37
CA VAL A 393 10.80 -11.71 20.26
C VAL A 393 10.62 -12.49 18.95
N GLU A 394 9.53 -13.25 18.83
CA GLU A 394 9.10 -13.87 17.57
C GLU A 394 8.41 -12.85 16.62
N PRO A 395 8.43 -13.04 15.29
CA PRO A 395 7.85 -12.08 14.33
C PRO A 395 6.38 -11.75 14.57
N GLN A 396 5.60 -12.68 15.14
CA GLN A 396 4.18 -12.51 15.44
C GLN A 396 3.95 -11.35 16.42
N ALA A 397 4.92 -11.04 17.29
CA ALA A 397 4.87 -9.90 18.20
C ALA A 397 4.76 -8.56 17.46
N LEU A 398 5.19 -8.49 16.19
CA LEU A 398 5.06 -7.28 15.37
C LEU A 398 3.61 -6.85 15.15
N LYS A 399 2.65 -7.78 15.18
CA LYS A 399 1.21 -7.46 15.08
C LYS A 399 0.75 -6.50 16.21
N ILE A 400 1.41 -6.57 17.37
CA ILE A 400 1.13 -5.71 18.53
C ILE A 400 2.10 -4.52 18.57
N LEU A 401 3.38 -4.75 18.24
CA LEU A 401 4.42 -3.72 18.37
C LEU A 401 4.38 -2.64 17.30
N ARG A 402 3.85 -2.90 16.09
CA ARG A 402 3.89 -1.93 14.97
C ARG A 402 2.89 -0.78 15.11
N THR A 403 2.96 -0.04 16.20
CA THR A 403 2.12 1.10 16.51
C THR A 403 2.97 2.32 16.91
N ALA A 404 2.35 3.50 16.95
CA ALA A 404 2.99 4.74 17.44
C ALA A 404 3.51 4.61 18.89
N GLU A 405 2.85 3.76 19.67
CA GLU A 405 3.15 3.55 21.08
C GLU A 405 4.57 3.00 21.27
N PHE A 406 4.91 1.95 20.52
CA PHE A 406 6.19 1.26 20.61
C PHE A 406 7.20 1.71 19.53
N ALA A 407 6.71 2.22 18.39
CA ALA A 407 7.51 2.74 17.27
C ALA A 407 8.77 1.87 16.99
N PRO A 408 8.59 0.57 16.69
CA PRO A 408 9.68 -0.40 16.66
C PRO A 408 10.60 -0.12 15.48
N TYR A 409 11.90 -0.32 15.68
CA TYR A 409 12.89 -0.47 14.63
C TYR A 409 13.25 -1.94 14.50
N VAL A 410 12.82 -2.58 13.42
CA VAL A 410 12.91 -4.03 13.23
C VAL A 410 14.21 -4.38 12.53
N VAL A 411 15.08 -5.07 13.26
CA VAL A 411 16.39 -5.52 12.78
C VAL A 411 16.35 -7.04 12.63
N PHE A 412 16.52 -7.50 11.40
CA PHE A 412 16.67 -8.91 11.09
C PHE A 412 18.15 -9.32 11.12
N ILE A 413 18.45 -10.30 11.97
CA ILE A 413 19.77 -10.93 12.06
C ILE A 413 19.70 -12.23 11.25
N ALA A 414 20.27 -12.18 10.06
CA ALA A 414 20.31 -13.30 9.13
C ALA A 414 21.44 -14.27 9.50
N ALA A 415 21.16 -15.55 9.28
CA ALA A 415 22.16 -16.59 9.34
C ALA A 415 23.28 -16.38 8.31
N PRO A 416 24.54 -16.69 8.64
CA PRO A 416 25.60 -16.73 7.65
C PRO A 416 25.36 -17.88 6.64
N PRO A 417 25.75 -17.72 5.36
CA PRO A 417 25.64 -18.79 4.39
C PRO A 417 26.54 -19.98 4.78
N LEU A 418 26.13 -21.20 4.40
CA LEU A 418 26.92 -22.42 4.59
C LEU A 418 28.11 -22.47 3.62
N ASN A 419 29.13 -21.66 3.85
CA ASN A 419 30.35 -21.68 3.05
C ASN A 419 31.40 -22.60 3.68
N ASN A 420 31.42 -23.87 3.25
CA ASN A 420 32.43 -24.88 3.63
C ASN A 420 32.57 -25.16 5.15
N VAL A 421 31.52 -24.90 5.93
CA VAL A 421 31.48 -25.26 7.36
C VAL A 421 30.96 -26.69 7.48
N ALA A 422 31.70 -27.55 8.19
CA ALA A 422 31.27 -28.91 8.45
C ALA A 422 30.10 -28.89 9.46
N ASP A 423 28.89 -29.16 8.97
CA ASP A 423 27.69 -29.31 9.80
C ASP A 423 27.53 -30.77 10.22
N TYR A 424 28.17 -31.14 11.33
CA TYR A 424 28.18 -32.53 11.80
C TYR A 424 26.83 -33.01 12.36
N ASP A 425 25.96 -32.10 12.79
CA ASP A 425 24.68 -32.40 13.46
C ASP A 425 23.44 -31.86 12.72
N GLY A 426 23.62 -31.16 11.59
CA GLY A 426 22.53 -30.58 10.79
C GLY A 426 21.94 -29.30 11.39
N SER A 427 22.51 -28.79 12.50
CA SER A 427 21.97 -27.63 13.20
C SER A 427 22.16 -26.34 12.41
N LEU A 428 23.25 -26.22 11.64
CA LEU A 428 23.53 -25.04 10.82
C LEU A 428 22.59 -24.99 9.61
N GLU A 429 22.29 -26.14 8.99
CA GLU A 429 21.30 -26.25 7.93
C GLU A 429 19.90 -25.82 8.40
N VAL A 430 19.48 -26.27 9.60
CA VAL A 430 18.20 -25.88 10.19
C VAL A 430 18.15 -24.37 10.45
N LEU A 431 19.22 -23.81 11.00
CA LEU A 431 19.34 -22.37 11.28
C LEU A 431 19.25 -21.53 10.00
N VAL A 432 19.96 -21.92 8.94
CA VAL A 432 19.94 -21.21 7.65
C VAL A 432 18.56 -21.30 7.01
N ARG A 433 17.94 -22.49 7.01
CA ARG A 433 16.59 -22.68 6.49
C ARG A 433 15.55 -21.85 7.25
N GLU A 434 15.62 -21.82 8.57
CA GLU A 434 14.73 -20.99 9.41
C GLU A 434 14.94 -19.49 9.12
N SER A 435 16.19 -19.05 9.00
CA SER A 435 16.53 -17.67 8.64
C SER A 435 15.94 -17.28 7.28
N GLU A 436 16.10 -18.13 6.27
CA GLU A 436 15.54 -17.87 4.94
C GLU A 436 14.01 -17.84 4.93
N GLN A 437 13.37 -18.74 5.68
CA GLN A 437 11.92 -18.75 5.84
C GLN A 437 11.43 -17.45 6.48
N LEU A 438 12.09 -16.99 7.55
CA LEU A 438 11.76 -15.73 8.21
C LEU A 438 11.90 -14.54 7.27
N ARG A 439 13.01 -14.50 6.51
CA ARG A 439 13.26 -13.45 5.52
C ARG A 439 12.18 -13.40 4.45
N ARG A 440 11.77 -14.56 3.93
CA ARG A 440 10.73 -14.66 2.90
C ARG A 440 9.36 -14.22 3.39
N THR A 441 8.98 -14.60 4.62
CA THR A 441 7.64 -14.31 5.14
C THR A 441 7.52 -12.90 5.73
N TYR A 442 8.54 -12.43 6.43
CA TYR A 442 8.48 -11.19 7.22
C TYR A 442 9.41 -10.10 6.72
N GLY A 443 10.10 -10.31 5.58
CA GLY A 443 11.10 -9.37 5.04
C GLY A 443 10.60 -7.93 4.89
N HIS A 444 9.33 -7.77 4.57
CA HIS A 444 8.67 -6.48 4.41
C HIS A 444 8.56 -5.66 5.70
N TYR A 445 8.61 -6.32 6.86
CA TYR A 445 8.64 -5.64 8.15
C TYR A 445 10.03 -5.14 8.57
N PHE A 446 11.10 -5.56 7.91
CA PHE A 446 12.45 -5.27 8.37
C PHE A 446 12.87 -3.85 7.98
N ASP A 447 13.30 -3.05 8.95
CA ASP A 447 13.94 -1.76 8.70
C ASP A 447 15.44 -1.93 8.36
N LEU A 448 16.06 -3.03 8.84
CA LEU A 448 17.47 -3.36 8.64
C LEU A 448 17.67 -4.87 8.62
N SER A 449 18.52 -5.37 7.73
CA SER A 449 18.98 -6.76 7.70
C SER A 449 20.49 -6.83 7.81
N ILE A 450 21.02 -7.64 8.73
CA ILE A 450 22.46 -7.85 8.95
C ILE A 450 22.74 -9.35 8.95
N VAL A 451 23.73 -9.79 8.16
CA VAL A 451 24.22 -11.17 8.19
C VAL A 451 25.22 -11.31 9.33
N ASN A 452 24.93 -12.19 10.30
CA ASN A 452 25.80 -12.37 11.46
C ASN A 452 26.92 -13.38 11.16
N ASN A 453 27.99 -12.89 10.51
CA ASN A 453 29.22 -13.66 10.31
C ASN A 453 30.16 -13.56 11.52
N ASP A 454 30.28 -12.35 12.07
CA ASP A 454 31.05 -12.03 13.26
C ASP A 454 30.21 -11.09 14.15
N ILE A 455 30.25 -11.34 15.46
CA ILE A 455 29.41 -10.65 16.42
C ILE A 455 29.84 -9.19 16.59
N ASP A 456 31.15 -8.91 16.62
CA ASP A 456 31.66 -7.56 16.81
C ASP A 456 31.38 -6.69 15.59
N ASP A 457 31.54 -7.24 14.38
CA ASP A 457 31.14 -6.57 13.13
C ASP A 457 29.63 -6.30 13.08
N THR A 458 28.82 -7.28 13.51
CA THR A 458 27.35 -7.14 13.58
C THR A 458 26.95 -6.03 14.55
N LEU A 459 27.58 -5.98 15.72
CA LEU A 459 27.35 -4.93 16.72
C LEU A 459 27.75 -3.56 16.18
N ALA A 460 28.91 -3.44 15.52
CA ALA A 460 29.36 -2.18 14.94
C ALA A 460 28.41 -1.67 13.85
N GLN A 461 27.91 -2.55 12.98
CA GLN A 461 26.91 -2.20 11.97
C GLN A 461 25.59 -1.76 12.59
N LEU A 462 25.12 -2.45 13.63
CA LEU A 462 23.89 -2.12 14.33
C LEU A 462 24.01 -0.77 15.06
N GLU A 463 25.09 -0.55 15.80
CA GLU A 463 25.36 0.72 16.49
C GLU A 463 25.45 1.89 15.49
N ALA A 464 26.12 1.70 14.35
CA ALA A 464 26.19 2.70 13.29
C ALA A 464 24.79 3.02 12.72
N ALA A 465 23.96 2.00 12.46
CA ALA A 465 22.60 2.20 11.97
C ALA A 465 21.74 2.96 12.99
N LEU A 466 21.78 2.57 14.26
CA LEU A 466 21.04 3.25 15.35
C LEU A 466 21.53 4.69 15.57
N GLY A 467 22.82 4.95 15.40
CA GLY A 467 23.39 6.29 15.40
C GLY A 467 22.82 7.16 14.28
N ARG A 468 22.73 6.62 13.05
CA ARG A 468 22.15 7.34 11.91
C ARG A 468 20.70 7.74 12.15
N LEU A 469 19.87 6.85 12.71
CA LEU A 469 18.45 7.13 12.98
C LEU A 469 18.22 8.42 13.78
N ARG A 470 19.14 8.79 14.68
CA ARG A 470 19.04 10.01 15.49
C ARG A 470 19.35 11.29 14.71
N SER A 471 20.07 11.17 13.59
CA SER A 471 20.62 12.29 12.82
C SER A 471 19.99 12.47 11.43
N THR A 472 19.34 11.43 10.91
CA THR A 472 18.77 11.43 9.56
C THR A 472 17.25 11.45 9.59
N PRO A 473 16.59 12.15 8.65
CA PRO A 473 15.15 12.05 8.46
C PRO A 473 14.71 10.60 8.25
N GLN A 474 13.57 10.22 8.83
CA GLN A 474 13.04 8.86 8.76
C GLN A 474 11.68 8.84 8.07
N TRP A 475 11.49 7.84 7.21
CA TRP A 475 10.15 7.47 6.72
C TRP A 475 9.47 6.61 7.78
N VAL A 476 8.33 7.08 8.28
CA VAL A 476 7.54 6.36 9.28
C VAL A 476 6.11 6.18 8.78
N PRO A 477 5.41 5.10 9.19
CA PRO A 477 4.00 4.93 8.86
C PRO A 477 3.19 6.16 9.27
N VAL A 478 2.26 6.60 8.41
CA VAL A 478 1.39 7.75 8.68
C VAL A 478 0.57 7.54 9.96
N CYS A 479 0.10 6.32 10.21
CA CYS A 479 -0.63 5.94 11.43
C CYS A 479 0.19 6.04 12.73
N TRP A 480 1.49 6.35 12.66
CA TRP A 480 2.31 6.58 13.85
C TRP A 480 2.38 8.05 14.25
N VAL A 481 1.91 8.95 13.38
CA VAL A 481 1.99 10.40 13.57
C VAL A 481 0.62 11.00 13.86
N TYR A 482 -0.43 10.46 13.23
CA TYR A 482 -1.80 10.95 13.30
C TYR A 482 -2.69 10.15 14.24
#